data_AF-A0A933CL30-F1
#
_entry.id   AF-A0A933CL30-F1
#
_cell.length_a   1.000
_cell.length_b   1.000
_cell.length_c   1.000
_cell.angle_alpha   90.00
_cell.angle_beta   90.00
_cell.angle_gamma   90.00
#
_symmetry.space_group_name_H-M   'P 1'
#
loop_
_entity.id
_entity.type
_entity.pdbx_description
1 polymer ?
#
loop_
_entity_poly.entity_id
_entity_poly.type
_entity_poly.pdbx_seq_one_letter_code
_entity_poly.pdbx_strand_id
1 'polypeptide(L)'
;MGQCAICHRPGSSKHFICEDCGDPEAVVVYCSGCRRHARGGPDILGIIELVTRQTIPRRIGTSVKLSCCTACFKPGMTFSTTIYHLRSQHLLLH
;
A
#
# COMPACT_ATOMS: atom_id res chain seq x y z
N MET A 1 10.90 9.52 15.19
CA MET A 1 10.70 9.70 13.73
C MET A 1 10.56 8.33 13.10
N GLY A 2 9.72 8.19 12.08
CA GLY A 2 9.69 6.98 11.26
C GLY A 2 9.99 7.29 9.81
N GLN A 3 9.89 6.28 8.97
CA GLN A 3 10.18 6.37 7.55
C GLN A 3 9.03 5.79 6.74
N CYS A 4 8.82 6.33 5.54
CA CYS A 4 7.85 5.78 4.61
C CYS A 4 8.14 4.29 4.37
N ALA A 5 7.12 3.44 4.47
CA ALA A 5 7.27 2.00 4.27
C ALA A 5 7.65 1.61 2.82
N ILE A 6 7.56 2.56 1.87
CA ILE A 6 7.83 2.38 0.45
C ILE A 6 9.17 3.02 0.04
N CYS A 7 9.29 4.34 0.19
CA CYS A 7 10.46 5.10 -0.29
C CYS A 7 11.50 5.43 0.80
N HIS A 8 11.26 5.01 2.05
CA HIS A 8 12.13 5.28 3.20
C HIS A 8 12.35 6.78 3.51
N ARG A 9 11.60 7.69 2.88
CA ARG A 9 11.64 9.11 3.19
C ARG A 9 11.31 9.33 4.67
N PRO A 10 12.08 10.14 5.41
CA PRO A 10 11.80 10.45 6.80
C PRO A 10 10.42 11.09 6.96
N GLY A 11 9.75 10.81 8.08
CA GLY A 11 8.51 11.49 8.44
C GLY A 11 8.21 11.47 9.93
N SER A 12 7.09 12.09 10.26
CA SER A 12 6.71 12.41 11.64
C SER A 12 6.24 11.19 12.45
N SER A 13 5.77 10.11 11.80
CA SER A 13 5.21 8.93 12.48
C SER A 13 6.03 7.65 12.21
N LYS A 14 6.01 6.70 13.15
CA LYS A 14 6.85 5.47 13.12
C LYS A 14 6.61 4.58 11.90
N HIS A 15 5.37 4.52 11.39
CA HIS A 15 5.00 3.72 10.22
C HIS A 15 3.92 4.45 9.41
N PHE A 16 4.28 4.95 8.23
CA PHE A 16 3.37 5.63 7.32
C PHE A 16 3.73 5.36 5.85
N ILE A 17 2.85 5.77 4.95
CA ILE A 17 3.12 5.92 3.53
C ILE A 17 3.07 7.42 3.23
N CYS A 18 4.08 7.95 2.54
CA CYS A 18 4.12 9.38 2.20
C CYS A 18 3.13 9.69 1.07
N GLU A 19 2.83 10.97 0.87
CA GLU A 19 1.96 11.47 -0.19
C GLU A 19 2.43 11.06 -1.60
N ASP A 20 3.74 10.89 -1.82
CA ASP A 20 4.27 10.42 -3.10
C ASP A 20 4.00 8.92 -3.36
N CYS A 21 3.79 8.15 -2.29
CA CYS A 21 3.70 6.68 -2.34
C CYS A 21 2.28 6.15 -2.05
N GLY A 22 1.38 7.02 -1.62
CA GLY A 22 -0.01 6.70 -1.30
C GLY A 22 -0.92 7.76 -1.88
N ASP A 23 -2.23 7.56 -1.80
CA ASP A 23 -3.21 8.53 -2.27
C ASP A 23 -4.45 8.46 -1.38
N PRO A 24 -4.86 9.56 -0.70
CA PRO A 24 -6.07 9.57 0.13
C PRO A 24 -7.37 9.47 -0.70
N GLU A 25 -7.31 9.67 -2.02
CA GLU A 25 -8.43 9.63 -2.96
C GLU A 25 -8.43 8.41 -3.88
N ALA A 26 -7.45 7.50 -3.72
CA ALA A 26 -7.43 6.24 -4.44
C ALA A 26 -6.99 5.05 -3.58
N VAL A 27 -7.00 3.87 -4.18
CA VAL A 27 -6.24 2.72 -3.67
C VAL A 27 -4.91 2.66 -4.40
N VAL A 28 -3.83 2.46 -3.64
CA VAL A 28 -2.48 2.30 -4.19
C VAL A 28 -1.93 0.93 -3.84
N VAL A 29 -1.39 0.21 -4.82
CA VAL A 29 -0.75 -1.09 -4.64
C VAL A 29 0.71 -0.97 -5.07
N TYR A 30 1.64 -1.26 -4.16
CA TYR A 30 3.08 -1.15 -4.40
C TYR A 30 3.75 -2.52 -4.34
N CYS A 31 4.62 -2.81 -5.31
CA CYS A 31 5.45 -4.00 -5.33
C CYS A 31 6.86 -3.69 -4.85
N SER A 32 7.29 -4.31 -3.75
CA SER A 32 8.62 -4.12 -3.19
C SER A 32 9.73 -4.73 -4.06
N GLY A 33 9.45 -5.84 -4.73
CA GLY A 33 10.43 -6.55 -5.56
C GLY A 33 10.86 -5.79 -6.82
N CYS A 34 9.93 -5.13 -7.52
CA CYS A 34 10.23 -4.40 -8.76
C CYS A 34 10.00 -2.88 -8.67
N ARG A 35 9.59 -2.37 -7.50
CA ARG A 35 9.30 -0.95 -7.22
C ARG A 35 8.21 -0.31 -8.10
N ARG A 36 7.40 -1.13 -8.78
CA ARG A 36 6.23 -0.67 -9.53
C ARG A 36 5.05 -0.45 -8.60
N HIS A 37 4.19 0.48 -8.96
CA HIS A 37 2.92 0.70 -8.28
C HIS A 37 1.75 0.79 -9.27
N ALA A 38 0.55 0.54 -8.76
CA ALA A 38 -0.70 0.71 -9.46
C ALA A 38 -1.63 1.58 -8.62
N ARG A 39 -2.44 2.41 -9.28
CA ARG A 39 -3.46 3.27 -8.69
C ARG A 39 -4.81 2.87 -9.27
N GLY A 40 -5.84 2.77 -8.44
CA GLY A 40 -7.17 2.40 -8.89
C GLY A 40 -8.26 2.58 -7.83
N GLY A 41 -9.44 2.07 -8.14
CA GLY A 41 -10.58 2.03 -7.21
C GLY A 41 -10.50 0.88 -6.21
N PRO A 42 -11.43 0.82 -5.23
CA PRO A 42 -11.47 -0.23 -4.21
C PRO A 42 -11.53 -1.67 -4.75
N ASP A 43 -12.03 -1.87 -5.96
CA ASP A 43 -12.17 -3.19 -6.57
C ASP A 43 -10.83 -3.91 -6.80
N ILE A 44 -9.73 -3.17 -6.95
CA ILE A 44 -8.39 -3.76 -7.06
C ILE A 44 -8.01 -4.57 -5.80
N LEU A 45 -8.59 -4.25 -4.65
CA LEU A 45 -8.34 -4.95 -3.39
C LEU A 45 -8.96 -6.35 -3.40
N GLY A 46 -10.05 -6.57 -4.13
CA GLY A 46 -10.68 -7.90 -4.23
C GLY A 46 -9.74 -8.95 -4.83
N ILE A 47 -8.90 -8.55 -5.78
CA ILE A 47 -7.85 -9.43 -6.35
C ILE A 47 -6.81 -9.79 -5.28
N ILE A 48 -6.44 -8.83 -4.43
CA ILE A 48 -5.46 -9.04 -3.35
C ILE A 48 -6.04 -9.92 -2.24
N GLU A 49 -7.33 -9.76 -1.89
CA GLU A 49 -8.03 -10.62 -0.93
C GLU A 49 -7.95 -12.09 -1.34
N LEU A 50 -8.20 -12.39 -2.62
CA LEU A 50 -8.15 -13.76 -3.15
C LEU A 50 -6.77 -14.41 -3.02
N VAL A 51 -5.70 -13.64 -3.24
CA VAL A 51 -4.32 -14.15 -3.20
C VAL A 51 -3.80 -14.28 -1.77
N THR A 52 -4.16 -13.33 -0.90
CA THR A 52 -3.66 -13.26 0.48
C THR A 52 -4.50 -14.05 1.48
N ARG A 53 -5.76 -14.35 1.13
CA ARG A 53 -6.81 -14.82 2.05
C ARG A 53 -6.99 -13.88 3.26
N GLN A 54 -6.66 -12.60 3.09
CA GLN A 54 -6.89 -11.55 4.09
C GLN A 54 -8.06 -10.70 3.65
N THR A 55 -8.96 -10.37 4.57
CA THR A 55 -10.00 -9.37 4.32
C THR A 55 -9.37 -7.98 4.32
N ILE A 56 -9.58 -7.22 3.25
CA ILE A 56 -9.04 -5.87 3.10
C ILE A 56 -10.20 -4.87 3.05
N PRO A 57 -10.22 -3.84 3.91
CA PRO A 57 -11.25 -2.81 3.84
C PRO A 57 -11.29 -2.17 2.44
N ARG A 58 -12.40 -2.33 1.72
CA ARG A 58 -12.63 -1.76 0.39
C ARG A 58 -12.94 -0.27 0.47
N ARG A 59 -11.94 0.51 0.87
CA ARG A 59 -12.05 1.96 1.04
C ARG A 59 -10.93 2.69 0.32
N ILE A 60 -11.27 3.87 -0.18
CA ILE A 60 -10.35 4.87 -0.69
C ILE A 60 -9.36 5.27 0.43
N GLY A 61 -8.12 5.60 0.08
CA GLY A 61 -7.05 5.87 1.03
C GLY A 61 -6.34 4.60 1.54
N THR A 62 -6.70 3.42 1.00
CA THR A 62 -6.00 2.17 1.33
C THR A 62 -4.78 2.00 0.44
N SER A 63 -3.64 1.71 1.06
CA SER A 63 -2.39 1.41 0.37
C SER A 63 -1.91 0.02 0.74
N VAL A 64 -1.55 -0.80 -0.24
CA VAL A 64 -1.09 -2.17 -0.02
C VAL A 64 0.33 -2.33 -0.52
N LYS A 65 1.23 -2.77 0.35
CA LYS A 65 2.60 -3.16 0.00
C LYS A 65 2.66 -4.67 -0.19
N LEU A 66 3.06 -5.09 -1.38
CA LEU A 66 3.35 -6.48 -1.73
C LEU A 66 4.85 -6.72 -1.65
N SER A 67 5.27 -7.90 -1.20
CA SER A 67 6.65 -8.38 -1.34
C SER A 67 7.08 -8.47 -2.81
N CYS A 68 6.19 -8.91 -3.69
CA CYS A 68 6.42 -9.10 -5.12
C CYS A 68 5.09 -9.05 -5.89
N CYS A 69 5.17 -8.78 -7.19
CA CYS A 69 4.05 -8.83 -8.13
C CYS A 69 4.26 -10.00 -9.10
N THR A 70 3.25 -10.31 -9.91
CA THR A 70 3.31 -11.40 -10.90
C THR A 70 4.51 -11.26 -11.85
N ALA A 71 4.94 -10.04 -12.18
CA ALA A 71 6.08 -9.80 -13.05
C ALA A 71 7.45 -10.08 -12.40
N CYS A 72 7.55 -10.12 -11.06
CA CYS A 72 8.81 -10.33 -10.36
C CYS A 72 8.78 -11.49 -9.36
N PHE A 73 7.65 -12.19 -9.25
CA PHE A 73 7.52 -13.40 -8.46
C PHE A 73 8.36 -14.51 -9.09
N LYS A 74 9.13 -15.22 -8.26
CA LYS A 74 9.92 -16.39 -8.68
C LYS A 74 9.48 -17.61 -7.87
N PRO A 75 9.56 -18.82 -8.45
CA PRO A 75 9.35 -20.05 -7.69
C PRO A 75 10.22 -20.06 -6.42
N GLY A 76 9.63 -20.42 -5.28
CA GLY A 76 10.31 -20.42 -3.99
C GLY A 76 10.27 -19.10 -3.20
N MET A 77 9.73 -18.01 -3.77
CA MET A 77 9.52 -16.77 -3.01
C MET A 77 8.27 -16.87 -2.13
N THR A 78 8.37 -16.36 -0.90
CA THR A 78 7.20 -16.16 -0.04
C THR A 78 6.48 -14.87 -0.44
N PHE A 79 5.18 -14.98 -0.71
CA PHE A 79 4.33 -13.83 -0.93
C PHE A 79 3.81 -13.30 0.41
N SER A 80 4.17 -12.07 0.76
CA SER A 80 3.62 -11.31 1.88
C SER A 80 3.02 -9.98 1.45
N THR A 81 2.06 -9.51 2.25
CA THR A 81 1.35 -8.24 2.07
C THR A 81 1.27 -7.46 3.36
N THR A 82 1.31 -6.13 3.26
CA THR A 82 1.11 -5.23 4.38
C THR A 82 0.15 -4.14 3.96
N ILE A 83 -0.90 -3.94 4.76
CA ILE A 83 -1.97 -2.99 4.47
C ILE A 83 -1.76 -1.75 5.33
N TYR A 84 -1.83 -0.60 4.68
CA TYR A 84 -1.75 0.72 5.29
C TYR A 84 -3.02 1.47 4.94
N HIS A 85 -3.47 2.30 5.88
CA HIS A 85 -4.58 3.20 5.62
C HIS A 85 -4.11 4.62 5.84
N LEU A 86 -4.19 5.42 4.79
CA LEU A 86 -3.98 6.84 4.86
C LEU A 86 -5.17 7.42 5.62
N ARG A 87 -4.89 7.98 6.78
CA ARG A 87 -5.82 8.92 7.39
C ARG A 87 -5.62 10.22 6.63
N SER A 88 -6.62 10.67 5.89
CA SER A 88 -6.62 12.04 5.36
C SER A 88 -6.38 12.97 6.55
N GLN A 89 -5.24 13.67 6.58
CA GLN A 89 -5.01 14.77 7.53
C GLN A 89 -5.84 16.01 7.16
N HIS A 90 -6.72 15.89 6.16
CA HIS A 90 -7.55 16.96 5.64
C HIS A 90 -8.81 17.20 6.50
N LEU A 91 -8.66 17.26 7.84
CA LEU A 91 -9.73 17.65 8.78
C LEU A 91 -9.16 18.11 10.15
N LEU A 92 -8.00 18.78 10.17
CA LEU A 92 -7.55 19.59 11.33
C LEU A 92 -7.12 20.99 10.89
N LEU A 93 -7.95 21.63 10.07
CA LEU A 93 -7.97 23.07 9.90
C LEU A 93 -9.42 23.51 10.04
N HIS A 94 -9.94 23.49 11.27
CA HIS A 94 -11.00 24.38 11.78
C HIS A 94 -10.97 24.34 13.30
#